data_AF-A0A0S4ILT1-F1
#
_entry.id   AF-A0A0S4ILT1-F1
#
_cell.length_a   1.000
_cell.length_b   1.000
_cell.length_c   1.000
_cell.angle_alpha   90.00
_cell.angle_beta   90.00
_cell.angle_gamma   90.00
#
_symmetry.space_group_name_H-M   'P 1'
#
loop_
_entity.id
_entity.type
_entity.pdbx_description
1 polymer ?
#
loop_
_entity_poly.entity_id
_entity_poly.type
_entity_poly.pdbx_seq_one_letter_code
_entity_poly.pdbx_strand_id
1 'polypeptide(L)'
;MFGGGEEYFREPDPIDRETLKRFATFCHRLRTLEKPTVKSINDTVEKATAVGETIITNELVIGSILRHIKVATGAKQLAYWYVLDKLCKENKSTFAFALQPYLIEVASDYIPFEDPILGPKYESMIERWDGVFPRHVVDRIWIGKKERLWAAAHPQEVEQARKEEELEWSREESRQQEADGLDDYGQPCMDYLQGRCQWGKECKQLHPVGMEGSMPLECRLGDWKCRCGVINRHFRRRCSQCVREKPQYRKEHEQSAEEKLLSQPDPLVEELSRQQFGYNPMSETEAVAHWAMRLDGVTNHQFKNERSAAIRTRILGKKPSTPLETQVASQINFGLTHLALSVSSQAAVEPPKKRSRVEALVPSGVPPPQGITILSKTIIERGAHDVVVPQCLYQVCLLVKDCASTNSKLSILEAETFFLMCRLIFSSWNTSKLAAFELFFTEIRRHLEGLGLSTQQLEQVDAMCNTAATSSA
;
A
#
# COMPACT_ATOMS: atom_id res chain seq x y z
N MET A 1 -26.10 -26.89 2.69
CA MET A 1 -26.12 -26.31 1.33
C MET A 1 -25.00 -25.29 1.25
N PHE A 2 -23.79 -25.73 0.90
CA PHE A 2 -22.71 -24.84 0.47
C PHE A 2 -22.41 -25.23 -0.97
N GLY A 3 -22.87 -24.40 -1.91
CA GLY A 3 -22.70 -24.59 -3.34
C GLY A 3 -21.23 -24.44 -3.74
N GLY A 4 -20.87 -25.16 -4.81
CA GLY A 4 -19.49 -25.38 -5.25
C GLY A 4 -18.75 -24.11 -5.67
N GLY A 5 -17.47 -24.07 -5.33
CA GLY A 5 -16.50 -23.05 -5.74
C GLY A 5 -15.80 -23.40 -7.06
N GLU A 6 -16.49 -24.00 -8.02
CA GLU A 6 -15.95 -24.26 -9.37
C GLU A 6 -16.12 -23.05 -10.32
N GLU A 7 -16.83 -22.00 -9.91
CA GLU A 7 -17.20 -20.88 -10.78
C GLU A 7 -16.09 -19.82 -10.99
N TYR A 8 -14.95 -19.93 -10.29
CA TYR A 8 -13.88 -18.91 -10.29
C TYR A 8 -12.56 -19.31 -10.96
N PHE A 9 -12.43 -20.53 -11.47
CA PHE A 9 -11.28 -20.94 -12.30
C PHE A 9 -11.67 -20.95 -13.78
N ARG A 10 -12.13 -19.79 -14.29
CA ARG A 10 -12.15 -19.60 -15.75
C ARG A 10 -10.70 -19.52 -16.21
N GLU A 11 -10.31 -20.38 -17.14
CA GLU A 11 -9.08 -20.17 -17.90
C GLU A 11 -9.08 -18.72 -18.42
N PRO A 12 -7.99 -17.96 -18.24
CA PRO A 12 -7.95 -16.58 -18.70
C PRO A 12 -8.25 -16.56 -20.20
N ASP A 13 -9.14 -15.66 -20.61
CA ASP A 13 -9.51 -15.53 -22.01
C ASP A 13 -8.24 -15.43 -22.88
N PRO A 14 -8.20 -16.13 -24.02
CA PRO A 14 -7.02 -16.14 -24.87
C PRO A 14 -6.65 -14.70 -25.25
N ILE A 15 -5.40 -14.33 -25.01
CA ILE A 15 -4.90 -12.97 -25.31
C ILE A 15 -5.09 -12.68 -26.79
N ASP A 16 -5.89 -11.67 -27.12
CA ASP A 16 -6.07 -11.18 -28.48
C ASP A 16 -4.82 -10.42 -28.96
N ARG A 17 -3.85 -11.20 -29.44
CA ARG A 17 -2.56 -10.70 -29.94
C ARG A 17 -2.72 -9.80 -31.16
N GLU A 18 -3.77 -9.94 -31.95
CA GLU A 18 -3.96 -9.19 -33.18
C GLU A 18 -4.45 -7.77 -32.88
N THR A 19 -5.46 -7.64 -32.03
CA THR A 19 -5.91 -6.34 -31.51
C THR A 19 -4.76 -5.58 -30.83
N LEU A 20 -3.95 -6.26 -30.03
CA LEU A 20 -2.79 -5.64 -29.37
C LEU A 20 -1.72 -5.14 -30.36
N LYS A 21 -1.47 -5.84 -31.47
CA LYS A 21 -0.55 -5.38 -32.53
C LYS A 21 -1.08 -4.14 -33.25
N ARG A 22 -2.37 -4.13 -33.58
CA ARG A 22 -3.02 -2.97 -34.21
C ARG A 22 -3.01 -1.77 -33.26
N PHE A 23 -3.31 -1.99 -31.99
CA PHE A 23 -3.20 -0.98 -30.95
C PHE A 23 -1.78 -0.42 -30.78
N ALA A 24 -0.76 -1.28 -30.79
CA ALA A 24 0.64 -0.84 -30.73
C ALA A 24 1.01 0.03 -31.94
N THR A 25 0.52 -0.31 -33.14
CA THR A 25 0.72 0.46 -34.37
C THR A 25 0.05 1.84 -34.27
N PHE A 26 -1.19 1.89 -33.76
CA PHE A 26 -1.90 3.12 -33.46
C PHE A 26 -1.13 3.99 -32.45
N CYS A 27 -0.70 3.43 -31.32
CA CYS A 27 0.08 4.14 -30.32
C CYS A 27 1.39 4.70 -30.86
N HIS A 28 2.11 3.92 -31.68
CA HIS A 28 3.32 4.41 -32.34
C HIS A 28 3.01 5.61 -33.22
N ARG A 29 1.95 5.52 -34.04
CA ARG A 29 1.57 6.63 -34.91
C ARG A 29 1.19 7.87 -34.11
N LEU A 30 0.40 7.71 -33.05
CA LEU A 30 -0.02 8.78 -32.17
C LEU A 30 1.18 9.52 -31.57
N ARG A 31 2.22 8.82 -31.09
CA ARG A 31 3.44 9.45 -30.53
C ARG A 31 4.19 10.32 -31.53
N THR A 32 4.21 9.90 -32.80
CA THR A 32 4.88 10.61 -33.91
C THR A 32 4.07 11.79 -34.47
N LEU A 33 2.83 12.00 -34.00
CA LEU A 33 2.01 13.10 -34.44
C LEU A 33 2.50 14.41 -33.82
N GLU A 34 3.02 15.32 -34.65
CA GLU A 34 3.53 16.62 -34.18
C GLU A 34 2.62 17.79 -34.54
N LYS A 35 2.00 17.75 -35.72
CA LYS A 35 1.18 18.85 -36.26
C LYS A 35 -0.15 18.34 -36.81
N PRO A 36 -1.21 19.17 -36.72
CA PRO A 36 -2.52 18.84 -37.27
C PRO A 36 -2.50 19.04 -38.79
N THR A 37 -2.24 17.97 -39.54
CA THR A 37 -2.40 17.95 -41.00
C THR A 37 -3.49 16.97 -41.37
N VAL A 38 -4.26 17.24 -42.43
CA VAL A 38 -5.36 16.36 -42.87
C VAL A 38 -4.86 14.93 -43.09
N LYS A 39 -3.68 14.78 -43.72
CA LYS A 39 -3.06 13.48 -43.97
C LYS A 39 -2.69 12.76 -42.67
N SER A 40 -2.06 13.45 -41.71
CA SER A 40 -1.64 12.83 -40.44
C SER A 40 -2.83 12.47 -39.56
N ILE A 41 -3.87 13.30 -39.54
CA ILE A 41 -5.11 13.03 -38.80
C ILE A 41 -5.81 11.81 -39.40
N ASN A 42 -6.05 11.79 -40.73
CA ASN A 42 -6.73 10.68 -41.39
C ASN A 42 -6.01 9.33 -41.18
N ASP A 43 -4.69 9.30 -41.35
CA ASP A 43 -3.88 8.09 -41.13
C ASP A 43 -3.90 7.61 -39.67
N THR A 44 -3.97 8.54 -38.71
CA THR A 44 -4.10 8.19 -37.29
C THR A 44 -5.49 7.65 -36.97
N VAL A 45 -6.55 8.25 -37.53
CA VAL A 45 -7.94 7.80 -37.38
C VAL A 45 -8.14 6.42 -38.00
N GLU A 46 -7.61 6.18 -39.19
CA GLU A 46 -7.68 4.86 -39.84
C GLU A 46 -7.06 3.77 -38.96
N LYS A 47 -5.88 4.04 -38.38
CA LYS A 47 -5.20 3.11 -37.46
C LYS A 47 -5.97 2.91 -36.16
N ALA A 48 -6.66 3.93 -35.67
CA ALA A 48 -7.49 3.87 -34.48
C ALA A 48 -8.73 2.99 -34.70
N THR A 49 -9.45 3.19 -35.81
CA THR A 49 -10.61 2.38 -36.19
C THR A 49 -10.23 0.93 -36.48
N ALA A 50 -9.02 0.66 -36.99
CA ALA A 50 -8.54 -0.69 -37.24
C ALA A 50 -8.28 -1.52 -35.97
N VAL A 51 -8.20 -0.90 -34.78
CA VAL A 51 -7.91 -1.62 -33.51
C VAL A 51 -9.00 -2.62 -33.17
N GLY A 52 -10.27 -2.25 -33.35
CA GLY A 52 -11.40 -3.13 -33.10
C GLY A 52 -12.71 -2.34 -32.97
N GLU A 53 -13.83 -3.05 -33.01
CA GLU A 53 -15.17 -2.44 -32.99
C GLU A 53 -15.87 -2.59 -31.62
N THR A 54 -15.25 -3.28 -30.67
CA THR A 54 -15.81 -3.49 -29.33
C THR A 54 -15.73 -2.24 -28.47
N ILE A 55 -16.61 -2.13 -27.46
CA ILE A 55 -16.58 -1.01 -26.50
C ILE A 55 -15.21 -0.91 -25.81
N ILE A 56 -14.64 -2.04 -25.39
CA ILE A 56 -13.34 -2.10 -24.70
C ILE A 56 -12.20 -1.61 -25.61
N THR A 57 -12.19 -2.01 -26.88
CA THR A 57 -11.17 -1.51 -27.83
C THR A 57 -11.32 -0.02 -28.11
N ASN A 58 -12.55 0.49 -28.15
CA ASN A 58 -12.82 1.92 -28.32
C ASN A 58 -12.35 2.73 -27.10
N GLU A 59 -12.66 2.26 -25.89
CA GLU A 59 -12.17 2.86 -24.64
C GLU A 59 -10.64 2.85 -24.55
N LEU A 60 -10.00 1.76 -24.97
CA LEU A 60 -8.55 1.65 -25.00
C LEU A 60 -7.90 2.70 -25.93
N VAL A 61 -8.48 2.90 -27.12
CA VAL A 61 -8.07 3.93 -28.07
C VAL A 61 -8.29 5.34 -27.49
N ILE A 62 -9.49 5.61 -26.97
CA ILE A 62 -9.85 6.92 -26.38
C ILE A 62 -8.93 7.24 -25.20
N GLY A 63 -8.76 6.32 -24.25
CA GLY A 63 -7.89 6.50 -23.09
C GLY A 63 -6.44 6.80 -23.47
N SER A 64 -5.96 6.18 -24.56
CA SER A 64 -4.63 6.47 -25.10
C SER A 64 -4.52 7.89 -25.66
N ILE A 65 -5.52 8.38 -26.38
CA ILE A 65 -5.55 9.76 -26.89
C ILE A 65 -5.64 10.75 -25.73
N LEU A 66 -6.55 10.54 -24.78
CA LEU A 66 -6.72 11.40 -23.61
C LEU A 66 -5.43 11.50 -22.81
N ARG A 67 -4.71 10.39 -22.59
CA ARG A 67 -3.40 10.41 -21.94
C ARG A 67 -2.40 11.33 -22.64
N HIS A 68 -2.38 11.35 -23.97
CA HIS A 68 -1.48 12.23 -24.73
C HIS A 68 -1.95 13.69 -24.69
N ILE A 69 -3.27 13.95 -24.68
CA ILE A 69 -3.84 15.28 -24.48
C ILE A 69 -3.43 15.87 -23.13
N LYS A 70 -3.46 15.05 -22.06
CA LYS A 70 -3.11 15.49 -20.69
C LYS A 70 -1.65 15.93 -20.54
N VAL A 71 -0.75 15.47 -21.42
CA VAL A 71 0.71 15.71 -21.31
C VAL A 71 1.23 16.68 -22.39
N ALA A 72 0.60 16.72 -23.56
CA ALA A 72 1.06 17.57 -24.66
C ALA A 72 0.52 18.99 -24.56
N THR A 73 1.26 19.94 -25.15
CA THR A 73 0.88 21.35 -25.23
C THR A 73 0.98 21.87 -26.67
N GLY A 74 0.37 23.02 -26.95
CA GLY A 74 0.46 23.72 -28.22
C GLY A 74 -0.14 22.95 -29.42
N ALA A 75 0.48 23.07 -30.59
CA ALA A 75 -0.03 22.49 -31.84
C ALA A 75 -0.11 20.95 -31.81
N LYS A 76 0.74 20.30 -31.01
CA LYS A 76 0.74 18.83 -30.84
C LYS A 76 -0.51 18.37 -30.08
N GLN A 77 -0.88 19.09 -29.03
CA GLN A 77 -2.11 18.83 -28.28
C GLN A 77 -3.35 19.01 -29.17
N LEU A 78 -3.39 20.09 -29.96
CA LEU A 78 -4.47 20.36 -30.92
C LEU A 78 -4.63 19.22 -31.94
N ALA A 79 -3.52 18.61 -32.38
CA ALA A 79 -3.57 17.48 -33.29
C ALA A 79 -4.28 16.26 -32.69
N TYR A 80 -4.08 15.97 -31.39
CA TYR A 80 -4.80 14.90 -30.70
C TYR A 80 -6.28 15.19 -30.56
N TRP A 81 -6.63 16.44 -30.23
CA TRP A 81 -8.02 16.87 -30.19
C TRP A 81 -8.71 16.73 -31.55
N TYR A 82 -8.03 17.04 -32.66
CA TYR A 82 -8.61 16.82 -34.00
C TYR A 82 -8.71 15.36 -34.42
N VAL A 83 -7.80 14.48 -33.99
CA VAL A 83 -7.96 13.03 -34.17
C VAL A 83 -9.21 12.54 -33.45
N LEU A 84 -9.40 12.98 -32.21
CA LEU A 84 -10.56 12.66 -31.38
C LEU A 84 -11.87 13.23 -31.97
N ASP A 85 -11.86 14.49 -32.41
CA ASP A 85 -12.96 15.15 -33.10
C ASP A 85 -13.43 14.37 -34.34
N LYS A 86 -12.49 14.00 -35.20
CA LYS A 86 -12.79 13.25 -36.43
C LYS A 86 -13.33 11.85 -36.11
N LEU A 87 -12.70 11.13 -35.17
CA LEU A 87 -13.19 9.81 -34.73
C LEU A 87 -14.65 9.87 -34.26
N CYS A 88 -14.97 10.84 -33.41
CA CYS A 88 -16.31 10.97 -32.84
C CYS A 88 -17.35 11.42 -33.86
N LYS A 89 -16.97 12.24 -34.84
CA LYS A 89 -17.86 12.68 -35.94
C LYS A 89 -18.17 11.54 -36.90
N GLU A 90 -17.18 10.75 -37.28
CA GLU A 90 -17.34 9.64 -38.24
C GLU A 90 -17.99 8.41 -37.59
N ASN A 91 -17.84 8.22 -36.27
CA ASN A 91 -18.29 7.04 -35.55
C ASN A 91 -19.00 7.39 -34.23
N LYS A 92 -20.17 8.04 -34.33
CA LYS A 92 -20.92 8.56 -33.18
C LYS A 92 -21.36 7.48 -32.19
N SER A 93 -21.84 6.34 -32.67
CA SER A 93 -22.39 5.27 -31.82
C SER A 93 -21.32 4.49 -31.06
N THR A 94 -20.04 4.64 -31.40
CA THR A 94 -18.93 3.88 -30.81
C THR A 94 -17.99 4.79 -30.03
N PHE A 95 -17.20 5.61 -30.72
CA PHE A 95 -16.17 6.43 -30.09
C PHE A 95 -16.74 7.62 -29.33
N ALA A 96 -17.80 8.28 -29.83
CA ALA A 96 -18.42 9.38 -29.10
C ALA A 96 -19.11 8.88 -27.82
N PHE A 97 -19.76 7.71 -27.88
CA PHE A 97 -20.33 7.05 -26.71
C PHE A 97 -19.25 6.70 -25.66
N ALA A 98 -18.13 6.10 -26.08
CA ALA A 98 -17.02 5.74 -25.19
C ALA A 98 -16.32 6.96 -24.57
N LEU A 99 -16.27 8.09 -25.29
CA LEU A 99 -15.63 9.33 -24.81
C LEU A 99 -16.51 10.14 -23.85
N GLN A 100 -17.83 10.08 -24.01
CA GLN A 100 -18.77 10.94 -23.29
C GLN A 100 -18.55 11.00 -21.76
N PRO A 101 -18.30 9.88 -21.04
CA PRO A 101 -18.09 9.92 -19.59
C PRO A 101 -16.88 10.76 -19.15
N TYR A 102 -15.87 10.85 -20.00
CA TYR A 102 -14.58 11.52 -19.70
C TYR A 102 -14.50 12.92 -20.27
N LEU A 103 -15.37 13.27 -21.23
CA LEU A 103 -15.22 14.48 -22.02
C LEU A 103 -15.30 15.75 -21.19
N ILE A 104 -16.22 15.81 -20.21
CA ILE A 104 -16.40 17.02 -19.39
C ILE A 104 -15.15 17.30 -18.57
N GLU A 105 -14.62 16.30 -17.85
CA GLU A 105 -13.40 16.43 -17.04
C GLU A 105 -12.22 16.87 -17.92
N VAL A 106 -11.94 16.10 -18.99
CA VAL A 106 -10.73 16.34 -19.79
C VAL A 106 -10.82 17.62 -20.61
N ALA A 107 -11.98 17.94 -21.18
CA ALA A 107 -12.14 19.16 -21.98
C ALA A 107 -12.08 20.42 -21.10
N SER A 108 -12.65 20.37 -19.88
CA SER A 108 -12.59 21.52 -18.96
C SER A 108 -11.16 21.80 -18.53
N ASP A 109 -10.39 20.77 -18.20
CA ASP A 109 -9.05 20.94 -17.61
C ASP A 109 -7.93 21.13 -18.66
N TYR A 110 -8.07 20.56 -19.85
CA TYR A 110 -6.95 20.46 -20.80
C TYR A 110 -7.13 21.22 -22.11
N ILE A 111 -8.26 21.89 -22.35
CA ILE A 111 -8.40 22.81 -23.50
C ILE A 111 -7.91 24.20 -23.09
N PRO A 112 -6.80 24.71 -23.67
CA PRO A 112 -6.23 25.99 -23.30
C PRO A 112 -6.98 27.15 -23.97
N PHE A 113 -8.17 27.48 -23.46
CA PHE A 113 -8.98 28.60 -23.96
C PHE A 113 -8.29 29.96 -23.82
N GLU A 114 -7.38 30.07 -22.86
CA GLU A 114 -6.56 31.25 -22.60
C GLU A 114 -5.48 31.52 -23.66
N ASP A 115 -5.16 30.54 -24.52
CA ASP A 115 -4.18 30.73 -25.60
C ASP A 115 -4.79 31.63 -26.71
N PRO A 116 -4.20 32.80 -27.01
CA PRO A 116 -4.77 33.74 -27.97
C PRO A 116 -4.72 33.24 -29.43
N ILE A 117 -3.86 32.28 -29.74
CA ILE A 117 -3.66 31.76 -31.10
C ILE A 117 -4.43 30.44 -31.29
N LEU A 118 -4.37 29.55 -30.29
CA LEU A 118 -4.98 28.22 -30.39
C LEU A 118 -6.40 28.16 -29.81
N GLY A 119 -6.73 29.00 -28.84
CA GLY A 119 -8.07 29.08 -28.22
C GLY A 119 -9.20 29.15 -29.25
N PRO A 120 -9.18 30.07 -30.22
CA PRO A 120 -10.21 30.17 -31.26
C PRO A 120 -10.38 28.88 -32.10
N LYS A 121 -9.32 28.09 -32.27
CA LYS A 121 -9.38 26.81 -33.01
C LYS A 121 -10.10 25.73 -32.20
N TYR A 122 -9.92 25.71 -30.89
CA TYR A 122 -10.66 24.83 -29.99
C TYR A 122 -12.13 25.23 -29.92
N GLU A 123 -12.44 26.52 -29.86
CA GLU A 123 -13.81 27.02 -29.87
C GLU A 123 -14.56 26.58 -31.13
N SER A 124 -13.97 26.80 -32.31
CA SER A 124 -14.59 26.37 -33.58
C SER A 124 -14.77 24.85 -33.69
N MET A 125 -13.92 24.07 -33.00
CA MET A 125 -14.08 22.62 -32.92
C MET A 125 -15.29 22.24 -32.06
N ILE A 126 -15.42 22.83 -30.87
CA ILE A 126 -16.49 22.55 -29.90
C ILE A 126 -17.85 23.04 -30.42
N GLU A 127 -17.91 24.16 -31.14
CA GLU A 127 -19.15 24.62 -31.79
C GLU A 127 -19.75 23.56 -32.73
N ARG A 128 -18.88 22.77 -33.38
CA ARG A 128 -19.30 21.69 -34.30
C ARG A 128 -19.61 20.37 -33.57
N TRP A 129 -19.54 20.35 -32.25
CA TRP A 129 -19.96 19.21 -31.43
C TRP A 129 -21.45 19.20 -31.11
N ASP A 130 -22.16 20.29 -31.45
CA ASP A 130 -23.61 20.33 -31.39
C ASP A 130 -24.18 19.30 -32.39
N GLY A 131 -24.65 18.16 -31.88
CA GLY A 131 -25.07 16.99 -32.67
C GLY A 131 -24.07 15.84 -32.75
N VAL A 132 -22.90 15.94 -32.10
CA VAL A 132 -21.99 14.80 -31.82
C VAL A 132 -22.16 14.33 -30.38
N PHE A 133 -22.21 15.26 -29.43
CA PHE A 133 -22.45 14.99 -28.01
C PHE A 133 -23.76 15.60 -27.54
N PRO A 134 -24.34 15.12 -26.42
CA PRO A 134 -25.51 15.76 -25.84
C PRO A 134 -25.25 17.21 -25.46
N ARG A 135 -26.26 18.07 -25.64
CA ARG A 135 -26.15 19.51 -25.40
C ARG A 135 -25.65 19.88 -24.01
N HIS A 136 -26.10 19.16 -22.97
CA HIS A 136 -25.64 19.39 -21.60
C HIS A 136 -24.13 19.16 -21.41
N VAL A 137 -23.50 18.28 -22.21
CA VAL A 137 -22.05 18.06 -22.18
C VAL A 137 -21.33 19.27 -22.78
N VAL A 138 -21.79 19.72 -23.95
CA VAL A 138 -21.21 20.89 -24.65
C VAL A 138 -21.38 22.16 -23.84
N ASP A 139 -22.56 22.38 -23.25
CA ASP A 139 -22.84 23.54 -22.38
C ASP A 139 -21.92 23.57 -21.15
N ARG A 140 -21.62 22.41 -20.55
CA ARG A 140 -20.68 22.32 -19.42
C ARG A 140 -19.26 22.70 -19.81
N ILE A 141 -18.81 22.34 -21.01
CA ILE A 141 -17.49 22.77 -21.53
C ILE A 141 -17.45 24.30 -21.70
N TRP A 142 -18.55 24.90 -22.18
CA TRP A 142 -18.64 26.36 -22.30
C TRP A 142 -18.67 27.08 -20.95
N ILE A 143 -19.30 26.49 -19.93
CA ILE A 143 -19.22 26.98 -18.55
C ILE A 143 -17.78 26.91 -18.05
N GLY A 144 -17.10 25.76 -18.23
CA GLY A 144 -15.70 25.59 -17.85
C GLY A 144 -14.75 26.59 -18.54
N LYS A 145 -15.01 26.93 -19.81
CA LYS A 145 -14.30 28.03 -20.50
C LYS A 145 -14.42 29.35 -19.75
N LYS A 146 -15.64 29.74 -19.35
CA LYS A 146 -15.88 31.01 -18.63
C LYS A 146 -15.13 31.03 -17.30
N GLU A 147 -15.19 29.93 -16.56
CA GLU A 147 -14.47 29.76 -15.29
C GLU A 147 -12.96 29.88 -15.48
N ARG A 148 -12.39 29.26 -16.52
CA ARG A 148 -10.96 29.37 -16.83
C ARG A 148 -10.50 30.74 -17.25
N LEU A 149 -11.25 31.42 -18.12
CA LEU A 149 -10.94 32.78 -18.53
C LEU A 149 -11.05 33.75 -17.35
N TRP A 150 -12.04 33.53 -16.46
CA TRP A 150 -12.16 34.28 -15.22
C TRP A 150 -10.96 34.02 -14.30
N ALA A 151 -10.57 32.76 -14.10
CA ALA A 151 -9.43 32.37 -13.28
C ALA A 151 -8.10 32.95 -13.81
N ALA A 152 -7.90 32.93 -15.13
CA ALA A 152 -6.74 33.54 -15.77
C ALA A 152 -6.68 35.07 -15.59
N ALA A 153 -7.85 35.72 -15.52
CA ALA A 153 -7.95 37.16 -15.26
C ALA A 153 -7.81 37.52 -13.77
N HIS A 154 -8.13 36.60 -12.84
CA HIS A 154 -8.14 36.82 -11.38
C HIS A 154 -7.26 35.81 -10.62
N PRO A 155 -5.94 35.71 -10.91
CA PRO A 155 -5.09 34.68 -10.33
C PRO A 155 -4.95 34.79 -8.80
N GLN A 156 -5.07 35.99 -8.23
CA GLN A 156 -4.98 36.22 -6.78
C GLN A 156 -6.20 35.67 -6.03
N GLU A 157 -7.40 35.84 -6.59
CA GLU A 157 -8.65 35.34 -6.00
C GLU A 157 -8.71 33.82 -6.04
N VAL A 158 -8.23 33.21 -7.14
CA VAL A 158 -8.13 31.75 -7.27
C VAL A 158 -7.14 31.16 -6.26
N GLU A 159 -5.98 31.78 -6.09
CA GLU A 159 -4.98 31.34 -5.10
C GLU A 159 -5.51 31.46 -3.66
N GLN A 160 -6.26 32.53 -3.37
CA GLN A 160 -6.90 32.70 -2.07
C GLN A 160 -7.97 31.63 -1.83
N ALA A 161 -8.85 31.39 -2.80
CA ALA A 161 -9.87 30.35 -2.72
C ALA A 161 -9.26 28.96 -2.50
N ARG A 162 -8.16 28.63 -3.20
CA ARG A 162 -7.45 27.36 -3.01
C ARG A 162 -6.90 27.20 -1.59
N LYS A 163 -6.32 28.27 -1.01
CA LYS A 163 -5.84 28.26 0.37
C LYS A 163 -6.99 28.10 1.37
N GLU A 164 -8.11 28.76 1.13
CA GLU A 164 -9.31 28.64 1.97
C GLU A 164 -9.88 27.21 1.91
N GLU A 165 -9.92 26.60 0.73
CA GLU A 165 -10.35 25.21 0.52
C GLU A 165 -9.39 24.22 1.20
N GLU A 166 -8.07 24.38 1.05
CA GLU A 166 -7.06 23.55 1.71
C GLU A 166 -7.14 23.66 3.24
N LEU A 167 -7.41 24.86 3.77
CA LEU A 167 -7.67 25.07 5.20
C LEU A 167 -8.99 24.42 5.64
N GLU A 168 -10.00 24.36 4.78
CA GLU A 168 -11.26 23.66 5.05
C GLU A 168 -11.08 22.14 5.04
N TRP A 169 -10.37 21.59 4.05
CA TRP A 169 -9.97 20.19 3.99
C TRP A 169 -9.11 19.80 5.18
N SER A 170 -8.12 20.60 5.57
CA SER A 170 -7.31 20.34 6.77
C SER A 170 -8.16 20.33 8.05
N ARG A 171 -9.16 21.22 8.15
CA ARG A 171 -10.13 21.22 9.27
C ARG A 171 -11.08 20.02 9.22
N GLU A 172 -11.49 19.55 8.05
CA GLU A 172 -12.31 18.36 7.88
C GLU A 172 -11.51 17.08 8.15
N GLU A 173 -10.29 16.98 7.65
CA GLU A 173 -9.36 15.88 7.91
C GLU A 173 -9.00 15.80 9.39
N SER A 174 -8.77 16.94 10.06
CA SER A 174 -8.60 16.97 11.52
C SER A 174 -9.85 16.46 12.25
N ARG A 175 -11.05 16.84 11.78
CA ARG A 175 -12.33 16.32 12.32
C ARG A 175 -12.53 14.84 12.02
N GLN A 176 -12.07 14.36 10.86
CA GLN A 176 -12.15 12.96 10.46
C GLN A 176 -11.12 12.12 11.18
N GLN A 177 -9.89 12.58 11.41
CA GLN A 177 -8.92 11.92 12.28
C GLN A 177 -9.41 11.91 13.74
N GLU A 178 -10.18 12.92 14.17
CA GLU A 178 -10.91 12.88 15.44
C GLU A 178 -12.11 11.91 15.43
N ALA A 179 -12.68 11.57 14.26
CA ALA A 179 -13.88 10.72 14.10
C ALA A 179 -13.58 9.25 13.70
N ASP A 180 -12.46 8.99 13.02
CA ASP A 180 -11.96 7.67 12.59
C ASP A 180 -11.11 6.99 13.67
N GLY A 181 -11.24 7.44 14.93
CA GLY A 181 -11.01 6.60 16.10
C GLY A 181 -12.10 5.53 16.19
N LEU A 182 -12.11 4.58 15.25
CA LEU A 182 -13.17 3.58 15.12
C LEU A 182 -13.22 2.57 16.29
N ASP A 183 -12.32 2.68 17.28
CA ASP A 183 -12.28 1.84 18.48
C ASP A 183 -12.50 2.60 19.83
N ASP A 184 -12.75 3.92 19.84
CA ASP A 184 -12.81 4.71 21.09
C ASP A 184 -14.23 5.05 21.61
N TYR A 185 -15.30 4.61 20.94
CA TYR A 185 -16.68 4.88 21.35
C TYR A 185 -17.18 3.91 22.44
N GLY A 186 -16.67 4.07 23.67
CA GLY A 186 -17.18 3.34 24.83
C GLY A 186 -18.53 3.86 25.34
N GLN A 187 -19.51 2.99 25.59
CA GLN A 187 -20.68 3.37 26.37
C GLN A 187 -20.27 3.78 27.79
N PRO A 188 -20.81 4.89 28.35
CA PRO A 188 -20.54 5.26 29.73
C PRO A 188 -21.09 4.19 30.68
N CYS A 189 -20.38 3.95 31.78
CA CYS A 189 -20.80 3.02 32.81
C CYS A 189 -22.10 3.51 33.45
N MET A 190 -23.19 2.76 33.29
CA MET A 190 -24.47 3.12 33.90
C MET A 190 -24.43 3.10 35.41
N ASP A 191 -23.69 2.17 36.00
CA ASP A 191 -23.52 2.09 37.44
C ASP A 191 -22.77 3.32 37.96
N TYR A 192 -21.80 3.84 37.23
CA TYR A 192 -21.10 5.08 37.61
C TYR A 192 -22.02 6.30 37.50
N LEU A 193 -22.76 6.40 36.40
CA LEU A 193 -23.75 7.47 36.22
C LEU A 193 -24.87 7.44 37.26
N GLN A 194 -25.13 6.28 37.89
CA GLN A 194 -26.08 6.10 38.98
C GLN A 194 -25.44 6.13 40.38
N GLY A 195 -24.12 6.34 40.48
CA GLY A 195 -23.39 6.42 41.76
C GLY A 195 -23.21 5.07 42.47
N ARG A 196 -23.20 3.96 41.73
CA ARG A 196 -23.09 2.58 42.23
C ARG A 196 -21.83 1.84 41.78
N CYS A 197 -21.07 2.38 40.84
CA CYS A 197 -19.86 1.71 40.34
C CYS A 197 -18.76 1.67 41.40
N GLN A 198 -18.25 0.47 41.68
CA GLN A 198 -17.19 0.23 42.67
C GLN A 198 -15.80 0.08 42.04
N TRP A 199 -15.72 -0.06 40.71
CA TRP A 199 -14.48 -0.34 39.98
C TRP A 199 -13.61 0.90 39.72
N GLY A 200 -14.13 2.12 39.93
CA GLY A 200 -13.35 3.35 39.77
C GLY A 200 -12.62 3.43 38.42
N LYS A 201 -11.30 3.68 38.44
CA LYS A 201 -10.48 3.79 37.22
C LYS A 201 -10.27 2.45 36.49
N GLU A 202 -10.54 1.31 37.14
CA GLU A 202 -10.40 -0.03 36.55
C GLU A 202 -11.69 -0.52 35.87
N CYS A 203 -12.75 0.29 35.84
CA CYS A 203 -13.98 -0.09 35.17
C CYS A 203 -13.74 -0.27 33.67
N LYS A 204 -14.26 -1.38 33.11
CA LYS A 204 -14.24 -1.63 31.65
C LYS A 204 -15.07 -0.63 30.86
N GLN A 205 -16.04 0.03 31.51
CA GLN A 205 -16.92 1.03 30.91
C GLN A 205 -16.48 2.44 31.30
N LEU A 206 -16.80 3.45 30.47
CA LEU A 206 -16.26 4.79 30.63
C LEU A 206 -16.89 5.55 31.82
N HIS A 207 -16.09 6.27 32.59
CA HIS A 207 -16.53 7.15 33.69
C HIS A 207 -16.35 8.63 33.31
N PRO A 208 -17.42 9.33 32.86
CA PRO A 208 -17.31 10.74 32.49
C PRO A 208 -17.10 11.61 33.73
N VAL A 209 -16.05 12.42 33.75
CA VAL A 209 -15.69 13.27 34.91
C VAL A 209 -16.88 14.14 35.35
N GLY A 210 -17.22 14.10 36.64
CA GLY A 210 -18.27 14.93 37.25
C GLY A 210 -19.71 14.49 36.94
N MET A 211 -19.91 13.32 36.30
CA MET A 211 -21.24 12.78 36.00
C MET A 211 -21.66 11.62 36.92
N GLU A 212 -20.91 11.34 37.98
CA GLU A 212 -21.26 10.34 38.98
C GLU A 212 -22.62 10.67 39.63
N GLY A 213 -23.52 9.68 39.69
CA GLY A 213 -24.87 9.87 40.24
C GLY A 213 -25.76 10.86 39.47
N SER A 214 -25.36 11.30 38.28
CA SER A 214 -26.13 12.27 37.48
C SER A 214 -27.41 11.70 36.86
N MET A 215 -27.57 10.37 36.87
CA MET A 215 -28.69 9.63 36.31
C MET A 215 -29.52 8.94 37.42
N PRO A 216 -30.86 9.07 37.39
CA PRO A 216 -31.77 8.32 38.26
C PRO A 216 -31.67 6.79 38.07
N LEU A 217 -32.07 6.05 39.11
CA LEU A 217 -32.03 4.59 39.15
C LEU A 217 -32.96 3.94 38.11
N GLU A 218 -33.99 4.66 37.67
CA GLU A 218 -34.96 4.20 36.67
C GLU A 218 -34.42 4.24 35.23
N CYS A 219 -33.26 4.86 35.02
CA CYS A 219 -32.62 4.94 33.71
C CYS A 219 -32.03 3.59 33.30
N ARG A 220 -32.28 3.19 32.06
CA ARG A 220 -31.80 1.91 31.51
C ARG A 220 -30.50 2.09 30.74
N LEU A 221 -29.83 0.97 30.47
CA LEU A 221 -28.64 0.93 29.62
C LEU A 221 -28.89 1.68 28.30
N GLY A 222 -28.05 2.67 28.03
CA GLY A 222 -28.11 3.49 26.82
C GLY A 222 -28.95 4.77 26.91
N ASP A 223 -29.80 4.92 27.94
CA ASP A 223 -30.46 6.20 28.24
C ASP A 223 -29.37 7.26 28.53
N TRP A 224 -29.61 8.52 28.13
CA TRP A 224 -28.56 9.53 28.14
C TRP A 224 -29.08 10.90 28.58
N LYS A 225 -28.26 11.62 29.34
CA LYS A 225 -28.56 12.97 29.81
C LYS A 225 -28.00 14.00 28.84
N CYS A 226 -28.86 14.88 28.35
CA CYS A 226 -28.42 16.03 27.55
C CYS A 226 -27.79 17.09 28.46
N ARG A 227 -26.90 17.92 27.90
CA ARG A 227 -26.33 19.10 28.58
C ARG A 227 -27.40 20.08 29.09
N CYS A 228 -28.59 20.10 28.49
CA CYS A 228 -29.73 20.90 28.98
C CYS A 228 -30.47 20.26 30.18
N GLY A 229 -29.96 19.15 30.74
CA GLY A 229 -30.50 18.47 31.91
C GLY A 229 -31.55 17.39 31.61
N VAL A 230 -32.08 17.33 30.39
CA VAL A 230 -33.14 16.37 30.01
C VAL A 230 -32.58 14.98 29.77
N ILE A 231 -33.22 13.97 30.35
CA ILE A 231 -32.91 12.55 30.16
C ILE A 231 -33.68 12.02 28.95
N ASN A 232 -32.96 11.44 28.01
CA ASN A 232 -33.48 10.88 26.76
C ASN A 232 -33.38 9.36 26.76
N ARG A 233 -34.35 8.71 26.11
CA ARG A 233 -34.35 7.25 25.92
C ARG A 233 -33.23 6.82 24.97
N HIS A 234 -32.69 5.62 25.20
CA HIS A 234 -31.55 5.07 24.44
C HIS A 234 -31.67 5.13 22.91
N PHE A 235 -32.88 4.95 22.36
CA PHE A 235 -33.13 4.97 20.91
C PHE A 235 -33.16 6.37 20.30
N ARG A 236 -33.25 7.43 21.12
CA ARG A 236 -33.29 8.80 20.62
C ARG A 236 -31.88 9.29 20.30
N ARG A 237 -31.64 9.63 19.03
CA ARG A 237 -30.38 10.24 18.57
C ARG A 237 -30.24 11.71 18.97
N ARG A 238 -31.36 12.41 19.19
CA ARG A 238 -31.41 13.85 19.53
C ARG A 238 -32.22 14.08 20.80
N CYS A 239 -31.86 15.12 21.53
CA CYS A 239 -32.54 15.53 22.75
C CYS A 239 -33.97 15.94 22.43
N SER A 240 -34.93 15.46 23.22
CA SER A 240 -36.35 15.79 23.07
C SER A 240 -36.66 17.27 23.28
N GLN A 241 -35.79 18.01 23.96
CA GLN A 241 -36.02 19.40 24.35
C GLN A 241 -35.23 20.39 23.50
N CYS A 242 -33.91 20.18 23.33
CA CYS A 242 -33.03 21.14 22.67
C CYS A 242 -32.49 20.65 21.31
N VAL A 243 -32.93 19.47 20.84
CA VAL A 243 -32.60 18.88 19.53
C VAL A 243 -31.10 18.58 19.34
N ARG A 244 -30.24 18.87 20.33
CA ARG A 244 -28.82 18.51 20.32
C ARG A 244 -28.63 17.01 20.24
N GLU A 245 -27.60 16.60 19.54
CA GLU A 245 -27.27 15.19 19.36
C GLU A 245 -26.82 14.54 20.67
N LYS A 246 -26.97 13.21 20.73
CA LYS A 246 -26.52 12.40 21.85
C LYS A 246 -25.01 12.66 22.08
N PRO A 247 -24.58 13.01 23.31
CA PRO A 247 -23.16 13.18 23.62
C PRO A 247 -22.40 11.91 23.25
N GLN A 248 -21.36 12.07 22.45
CA GLN A 248 -20.37 11.03 22.24
C GLN A 248 -19.36 11.15 23.38
N TYR A 249 -19.13 10.06 24.10
CA TYR A 249 -18.14 10.03 25.16
C TYR A 249 -16.85 9.42 24.59
N ARG A 250 -15.77 10.20 24.60
CA ARG A 250 -14.44 9.77 24.13
C ARG A 250 -13.63 9.31 25.33
N LYS A 251 -13.00 8.13 25.25
CA LYS A 251 -11.93 7.78 26.18
C LYS A 251 -10.67 8.48 25.66
N GLU A 252 -10.10 9.41 26.42
CA GLU A 252 -8.74 9.86 26.11
C GLU A 252 -7.83 8.65 26.34
N HIS A 253 -7.23 8.11 25.27
CA HIS A 253 -6.23 7.05 25.38
C HIS A 253 -4.95 7.65 25.95
N GLU A 254 -4.76 7.52 27.26
CA GLU A 254 -3.44 7.71 27.85
C GLU A 254 -2.58 6.49 27.52
N GLN A 255 -1.63 6.67 26.58
CA GLN A 255 -0.67 5.62 26.22
C GLN A 255 -0.04 5.02 27.48
N SER A 256 -0.12 3.69 27.58
CA SER A 256 0.46 2.97 28.72
C SER A 256 1.99 3.15 28.73
N ALA A 257 2.62 2.93 29.89
CA ALA A 257 4.07 3.00 30.00
C ALA A 257 4.78 2.03 29.05
N GLU A 258 4.17 0.88 28.78
CA GLU A 258 4.67 -0.15 27.86
C GLU A 258 4.50 0.27 26.39
N GLU A 259 3.36 0.87 26.03
CA GLU A 259 3.14 1.44 24.69
C GLU A 259 4.09 2.59 24.38
N LYS A 260 4.39 3.44 25.38
CA LYS A 260 5.42 4.49 25.24
C LYS A 260 6.82 3.92 25.04
N LEU A 261 7.11 2.78 25.66
CA LEU A 261 8.40 2.10 25.52
C LEU A 261 8.55 1.43 24.15
N LEU A 262 7.46 0.87 23.62
CA LEU A 262 7.42 0.22 22.30
C LEU A 262 7.32 1.21 21.12
N SER A 263 6.90 2.45 21.38
CA SER A 263 6.80 3.51 20.37
C SER A 263 8.02 4.44 20.32
N GLN A 264 8.91 4.36 21.31
CA GLN A 264 10.19 5.07 21.24
C GLN A 264 11.19 4.30 20.35
N PRO A 265 11.88 4.99 19.43
CA PRO A 265 12.89 4.35 18.60
C PRO A 265 14.02 3.80 19.47
N ASP A 266 14.52 2.61 19.13
CA ASP A 266 15.63 1.97 19.85
C ASP A 266 16.86 2.91 19.83
N PRO A 267 17.40 3.31 21.00
CA PRO A 267 18.54 4.22 21.10
C PRO A 267 19.77 3.72 20.32
N LEU A 268 19.93 2.41 20.18
CA LEU A 268 21.04 1.81 19.43
C LEU A 268 20.84 1.97 17.92
N VAL A 269 19.59 1.92 17.45
CA VAL A 269 19.22 2.20 16.06
C VAL A 269 19.35 3.68 15.74
N GLU A 270 18.99 4.57 16.68
CA GLU A 270 19.21 6.01 16.53
C GLU A 270 20.70 6.36 16.41
N GLU A 271 21.53 5.78 17.27
CA GLU A 271 22.98 6.00 17.27
C GLU A 271 23.62 5.46 15.98
N LEU A 272 23.24 4.26 15.54
CA LEU A 272 23.70 3.70 14.27
C LEU A 272 23.25 4.54 13.07
N SER A 273 22.03 5.05 13.10
CA SER A 273 21.52 5.95 12.05
C SER A 273 22.32 7.25 12.00
N ARG A 274 22.61 7.86 13.16
CA ARG A 274 23.50 9.02 13.25
C ARG A 274 24.90 8.73 12.72
N GLN A 275 25.47 7.57 13.04
CA GLN A 275 26.80 7.17 12.54
C GLN A 275 26.80 6.93 11.03
N GLN A 276 25.72 6.38 10.47
CA GLN A 276 25.59 6.10 9.04
C GLN A 276 25.37 7.37 8.22
N PHE A 277 24.49 8.26 8.69
CA PHE A 277 24.05 9.43 7.91
C PHE A 277 24.77 10.72 8.31
N GLY A 278 25.48 10.74 9.44
CA GLY A 278 26.09 11.94 10.02
C GLY A 278 25.09 12.83 10.77
N TYR A 279 23.82 12.43 10.85
CA TYR A 279 22.72 13.12 11.55
C TYR A 279 21.59 12.11 11.84
N ASN A 280 20.66 12.43 12.76
CA ASN A 280 19.48 11.58 12.97
C ASN A 280 18.42 11.86 11.89
N PRO A 281 18.11 10.92 10.97
CA PRO A 281 17.10 11.13 9.94
C PRO A 281 15.67 11.24 10.48
N MET A 282 15.42 10.80 11.71
CA MET A 282 14.12 10.91 12.38
C MET A 282 13.95 12.26 13.10
N SER A 283 15.00 13.08 13.18
CA SER A 283 14.97 14.42 13.75
C SER A 283 15.03 15.47 12.65
N GLU A 284 13.90 16.13 12.40
CA GLU A 284 13.80 17.17 11.37
C GLU A 284 14.79 18.31 11.60
N THR A 285 14.99 18.70 12.85
CA THR A 285 15.91 19.80 13.21
C THR A 285 17.37 19.47 12.92
N GLU A 286 17.82 18.25 13.22
CA GLU A 286 19.17 17.78 12.90
C GLU A 286 19.36 17.61 11.39
N ALA A 287 18.35 17.10 10.69
CA ALA A 287 18.38 16.95 9.23
C ALA A 287 18.54 18.31 8.54
N VAL A 288 17.74 19.31 8.93
CA VAL A 288 17.83 20.67 8.38
C VAL A 288 19.20 21.28 8.64
N ALA A 289 19.74 21.16 9.86
CA ALA A 289 21.06 21.68 10.21
C ALA A 289 22.19 21.02 9.39
N HIS A 290 22.16 19.69 9.24
CA HIS A 290 23.14 18.94 8.47
C HIS A 290 23.13 19.34 6.98
N TRP A 291 21.96 19.42 6.36
CA TRP A 291 21.85 19.80 4.95
C TRP A 291 22.18 21.27 4.71
N ALA A 292 21.83 22.16 5.64
CA ALA A 292 22.26 23.57 5.57
C ALA A 292 23.79 23.70 5.55
N MET A 293 24.49 22.95 6.43
CA MET A 293 25.95 22.92 6.46
C MET A 293 26.55 22.28 5.18
N ARG A 294 25.99 21.17 4.70
CA ARG A 294 26.50 20.48 3.50
C ARG A 294 26.33 21.30 2.22
N LEU A 295 25.28 22.09 2.15
CA LEU A 295 24.95 22.91 0.97
C LEU A 295 25.56 24.31 1.05
N ASP A 296 26.19 24.67 2.17
CA ASP A 296 26.86 25.97 2.32
C ASP A 296 27.97 26.15 1.27
N GLY A 297 27.91 27.25 0.52
CA GLY A 297 28.83 27.55 -0.58
C GLY A 297 28.72 26.64 -1.82
N VAL A 298 27.76 25.70 -1.89
CA VAL A 298 27.59 24.79 -3.03
C VAL A 298 26.58 25.35 -4.03
N THR A 299 26.99 25.55 -5.27
CA THR A 299 26.06 26.00 -6.32
C THR A 299 25.14 24.86 -6.79
N ASN A 300 23.93 25.21 -7.24
CA ASN A 300 22.98 24.25 -7.81
C ASN A 300 23.57 23.42 -8.98
N HIS A 301 24.45 24.01 -9.78
CA HIS A 301 25.11 23.32 -10.89
C HIS A 301 26.10 22.26 -10.38
N GLN A 302 26.90 22.58 -9.37
CA GLN A 302 27.83 21.62 -8.74
C GLN A 302 27.07 20.46 -8.09
N PHE A 303 26.00 20.75 -7.34
CA PHE A 303 25.16 19.73 -6.72
C PHE A 303 24.54 18.76 -7.73
N LYS A 304 23.99 19.28 -8.85
CA LYS A 304 23.42 18.44 -9.92
C LYS A 304 24.47 17.55 -10.58
N ASN A 305 25.68 18.07 -10.79
CA ASN A 305 26.77 17.30 -11.39
C ASN A 305 27.28 16.19 -10.46
N GLU A 306 27.42 16.48 -9.16
CA GLU A 306 27.73 15.47 -8.13
C GLU A 306 26.66 14.37 -8.08
N ARG A 307 25.38 14.74 -8.11
CA ARG A 307 24.26 13.77 -8.09
C ARG A 307 24.22 12.90 -9.34
N SER A 308 24.45 13.48 -10.52
CA SER A 308 24.54 12.75 -11.78
C SER A 308 25.69 11.73 -11.77
N ALA A 309 26.86 12.14 -11.28
CA ALA A 309 28.02 11.27 -11.09
C ALA A 309 27.72 10.12 -10.11
N ALA A 310 27.02 10.39 -8.99
CA ALA A 310 26.63 9.38 -8.01
C ALA A 310 25.62 8.36 -8.56
N ILE A 311 24.60 8.81 -9.29
CA ILE A 311 23.62 7.91 -9.93
C ILE A 311 24.34 6.98 -10.90
N ARG A 312 25.22 7.54 -11.74
CA ARG A 312 25.91 6.76 -12.78
C ARG A 312 26.84 5.71 -12.19
N THR A 313 27.64 6.07 -11.20
CA THR A 313 28.70 5.20 -10.66
C THR A 313 28.19 4.27 -9.56
N ARG A 314 27.42 4.77 -8.58
CA ARG A 314 27.00 4.01 -7.40
C ARG A 314 25.69 3.26 -7.62
N ILE A 315 24.68 3.92 -8.19
CA ILE A 315 23.35 3.31 -8.37
C ILE A 315 23.34 2.39 -9.60
N LEU A 316 23.86 2.89 -10.72
CA LEU A 316 23.89 2.15 -11.98
C LEU A 316 25.15 1.29 -12.17
N GLY A 317 26.10 1.32 -11.22
CA GLY A 317 27.30 0.48 -11.22
C GLY A 317 28.24 0.71 -12.40
N LYS A 318 28.18 1.86 -13.09
CA LYS A 318 29.01 2.12 -14.28
C LYS A 318 30.42 2.55 -13.87
N LYS A 319 31.42 2.16 -14.68
CA LYS A 319 32.81 2.57 -14.46
C LYS A 319 32.94 4.10 -14.50
N PRO A 320 33.65 4.71 -13.54
CA PRO A 320 33.85 6.16 -13.52
C PRO A 320 34.66 6.61 -14.74
N SER A 321 34.22 7.70 -15.34
CA SER A 321 34.76 8.26 -16.59
C SER A 321 35.29 9.70 -16.42
N THR A 322 34.98 10.35 -15.30
CA THR A 322 35.44 11.70 -14.96
C THR A 322 36.12 11.71 -13.59
N PRO A 323 36.99 12.69 -13.28
CA PRO A 323 37.60 12.83 -11.96
C PRO A 323 36.56 12.93 -10.83
N LEU A 324 35.45 13.63 -11.10
CA LEU A 324 34.32 13.74 -10.18
C LEU A 324 33.65 12.37 -9.93
N GLU A 325 33.45 11.58 -10.98
CA GLU A 325 32.92 10.21 -10.85
C GLU A 325 33.87 9.28 -10.08
N THR A 326 35.19 9.42 -10.26
CA THR A 326 36.18 8.67 -9.49
C THR A 326 36.14 9.05 -8.01
N GLN A 327 36.07 10.35 -7.72
CA GLN A 327 35.93 10.87 -6.37
C GLN A 327 34.64 10.37 -5.71
N VAL A 328 33.51 10.47 -6.41
CA VAL A 328 32.21 10.01 -5.93
C VAL A 328 32.19 8.48 -5.77
N ALA A 329 32.81 7.71 -6.66
CA ALA A 329 32.92 6.26 -6.50
C ALA A 329 33.74 5.86 -5.27
N SER A 330 34.77 6.66 -4.92
CA SER A 330 35.63 6.44 -3.75
C SER A 330 35.05 6.98 -2.43
N GLN A 331 34.15 7.95 -2.50
CA GLN A 331 33.46 8.49 -1.32
C GLN A 331 32.50 7.45 -0.77
N ILE A 332 32.86 6.92 0.39
CA ILE A 332 32.04 6.00 1.18
C ILE A 332 30.99 6.84 1.91
N ASN A 333 29.84 7.09 1.29
CA ASN A 333 28.69 7.68 2.00
C ASN A 333 27.92 6.65 2.83
N PHE A 334 28.15 5.37 2.52
CA PHE A 334 27.66 4.24 3.28
C PHE A 334 28.89 3.40 3.60
N GLY A 335 29.41 3.54 4.81
CA GLY A 335 30.32 2.52 5.32
C GLY A 335 29.63 1.18 5.11
N LEU A 336 30.28 0.25 4.42
CA LEU A 336 30.00 -1.16 4.68
C LEU A 336 30.52 -1.43 6.09
N THR A 337 29.83 -0.87 7.08
CA THR A 337 29.94 -1.30 8.45
C THR A 337 29.33 -2.68 8.42
N HIS A 338 30.16 -3.69 8.17
CA HIS A 338 29.89 -5.00 8.74
C HIS A 338 29.61 -4.71 10.21
N LEU A 339 28.36 -4.95 10.63
CA LEU A 339 27.92 -4.91 12.02
C LEU A 339 28.77 -5.90 12.81
N ALA A 340 29.97 -5.48 13.20
CA ALA A 340 30.60 -5.97 14.40
C ALA A 340 29.90 -5.19 15.52
N LEU A 341 28.83 -5.77 16.07
CA LEU A 341 28.33 -5.37 17.36
C LEU A 341 29.52 -5.42 18.32
N SER A 342 30.05 -4.25 18.65
CA SER A 342 31.03 -4.04 19.70
C SER A 342 30.35 -4.38 21.01
N VAL A 343 30.30 -5.68 21.36
CA VAL A 343 30.04 -6.09 22.73
C VAL A 343 31.27 -5.68 23.52
N SER A 344 31.16 -4.54 24.20
CA SER A 344 32.06 -4.19 25.29
C SER A 344 31.84 -5.20 26.41
N SER A 345 32.49 -6.35 26.33
CA SER A 345 32.81 -7.16 27.49
C SER A 345 34.21 -7.74 27.31
N GLN A 346 35.03 -7.44 28.30
CA GLN A 346 36.43 -7.86 28.42
C GLN A 346 36.53 -9.39 28.35
N ALA A 347 37.35 -9.93 27.44
CA ALA A 347 38.34 -10.99 27.69
C ALA A 347 38.92 -11.55 26.38
N ALA A 348 40.25 -11.49 26.30
CA ALA A 348 41.23 -12.24 25.51
C ALA A 348 40.82 -13.02 24.23
N VAL A 349 41.57 -12.69 23.18
CA VAL A 349 41.69 -13.25 21.84
C VAL A 349 42.02 -14.76 21.79
N GLU A 350 41.32 -15.49 20.91
CA GLU A 350 41.94 -16.50 20.01
C GLU A 350 41.27 -16.43 18.61
N PRO A 351 41.99 -16.73 17.51
CA PRO A 351 41.55 -16.43 16.16
C PRO A 351 40.49 -17.42 15.63
N PRO A 352 39.67 -17.02 14.63
CA PRO A 352 38.43 -17.71 14.30
C PRO A 352 38.67 -18.95 13.42
N LYS A 353 38.09 -20.09 13.80
CA LYS A 353 37.80 -21.18 12.85
C LYS A 353 36.43 -20.95 12.24
N LYS A 354 36.43 -20.77 10.91
CA LYS A 354 35.28 -20.64 10.02
C LYS A 354 34.14 -21.62 10.38
N ARG A 355 32.94 -21.08 10.64
CA ARG A 355 31.66 -21.60 10.12
C ARG A 355 30.55 -20.57 10.34
N SER A 356 29.84 -20.28 9.25
CA SER A 356 28.61 -19.50 9.19
C SER A 356 27.63 -19.99 10.27
N ARG A 357 27.18 -19.07 11.14
CA ARG A 357 26.18 -19.35 12.17
C ARG A 357 24.87 -18.72 11.70
N VAL A 358 23.94 -19.56 11.24
CA VAL A 358 22.53 -19.20 11.05
C VAL A 358 22.00 -18.78 12.42
N GLU A 359 21.45 -17.57 12.55
CA GLU A 359 20.76 -17.15 13.77
C GLU A 359 19.59 -18.11 14.05
N ALA A 360 19.60 -18.73 15.22
CA ALA A 360 18.54 -19.63 15.67
C ALA A 360 17.27 -18.81 15.96
N LEU A 361 16.15 -19.17 15.33
CA LEU A 361 14.83 -18.56 15.56
C LEU A 361 14.20 -19.06 16.88
N VAL A 362 14.80 -20.08 17.49
CA VAL A 362 14.42 -20.62 18.80
C VAL A 362 15.41 -20.08 19.84
N PRO A 363 14.95 -19.55 20.99
CA PRO A 363 15.80 -19.10 22.07
C PRO A 363 16.80 -20.19 22.52
N SER A 364 18.01 -19.78 22.88
CA SER A 364 19.05 -20.69 23.36
C SER A 364 18.61 -21.38 24.66
N GLY A 365 18.71 -22.72 24.71
CA GLY A 365 18.36 -23.52 25.88
C GLY A 365 16.97 -24.17 25.83
N VAL A 366 16.18 -23.90 24.78
CA VAL A 366 14.91 -24.62 24.56
C VAL A 366 15.18 -26.04 24.05
N PRO A 367 14.58 -27.08 24.66
CA PRO A 367 14.76 -28.46 24.21
C PRO A 367 14.14 -28.69 22.82
N PRO A 368 14.67 -29.60 22.00
CA PRO A 368 14.23 -29.79 20.62
C PRO A 368 12.71 -29.99 20.42
N PRO A 369 11.98 -30.77 21.25
CA PRO A 369 10.52 -30.91 21.15
C PRO A 369 9.76 -29.58 21.25
N GLN A 370 10.16 -28.73 22.19
CA GLN A 370 9.55 -27.42 22.40
C GLN A 370 9.89 -26.45 21.28
N GLY A 371 11.13 -26.51 20.77
CA GLY A 371 11.56 -25.73 19.60
C GLY A 371 10.76 -26.08 18.34
N ILE A 372 10.55 -27.38 18.08
CA ILE A 372 9.68 -27.86 16.98
C ILE A 372 8.27 -27.28 17.13
N THR A 373 7.73 -27.30 18.35
CA THR A 373 6.38 -26.82 18.64
C THR A 373 6.23 -25.32 18.46
N ILE A 374 7.20 -24.52 18.93
CA ILE A 374 7.20 -23.06 18.75
C ILE A 374 7.18 -22.72 17.26
N LEU A 375 8.11 -23.28 16.48
CA LEU A 375 8.19 -23.02 15.05
C LEU A 375 6.95 -23.54 14.30
N SER A 376 6.41 -24.69 14.71
CA SER A 376 5.18 -25.23 14.12
C SER A 376 3.98 -24.30 14.34
N LYS A 377 3.82 -23.75 15.55
CA LYS A 377 2.78 -22.75 15.84
C LYS A 377 2.97 -21.47 15.04
N THR A 378 4.20 -20.97 14.95
CA THR A 378 4.51 -19.78 14.14
C THR A 378 4.14 -19.99 12.68
N ILE A 379 4.42 -21.15 12.09
CA ILE A 379 4.02 -21.47 10.71
C ILE A 379 2.49 -21.55 10.58
N ILE A 380 1.79 -22.14 11.55
CA ILE A 380 0.33 -22.25 11.54
C ILE A 380 -0.34 -20.85 11.63
N GLU A 381 0.16 -19.97 12.50
CA GLU A 381 -0.39 -18.63 12.73
C GLU A 381 -0.12 -17.68 11.56
N ARG A 382 1.09 -17.72 10.98
CA ARG A 382 1.49 -16.83 9.88
C ARG A 382 1.01 -17.33 8.50
N GLY A 383 0.72 -18.63 8.39
CA GLY A 383 0.32 -19.27 7.15
C GLY A 383 1.50 -19.67 6.27
N ALA A 384 1.30 -20.68 5.42
CA ALA A 384 2.37 -21.32 4.64
C ALA A 384 3.10 -20.40 3.65
N HIS A 385 2.48 -19.31 3.19
CA HIS A 385 3.05 -18.41 2.18
C HIS A 385 3.80 -17.19 2.76
N ASP A 386 3.97 -17.11 4.09
CA ASP A 386 4.74 -16.05 4.73
C ASP A 386 6.25 -16.18 4.39
N VAL A 387 6.92 -15.03 4.21
CA VAL A 387 8.32 -14.92 3.78
C VAL A 387 9.33 -15.58 4.73
N VAL A 388 8.97 -15.78 6.01
CA VAL A 388 9.82 -16.38 7.05
C VAL A 388 9.70 -17.90 7.10
N VAL A 389 8.63 -18.48 6.51
CA VAL A 389 8.35 -19.93 6.58
C VAL A 389 9.48 -20.81 6.05
N PRO A 390 10.18 -20.51 4.94
CA PRO A 390 11.30 -21.34 4.48
C PRO A 390 12.43 -21.46 5.51
N GLN A 391 12.73 -20.39 6.25
CA GLN A 391 13.74 -20.40 7.30
C GLN A 391 13.25 -21.20 8.52
N CYS A 392 11.98 -21.05 8.90
CA CYS A 392 11.37 -21.86 9.97
C CYS A 392 11.43 -23.35 9.63
N LEU A 393 11.06 -23.76 8.42
CA LEU A 393 11.09 -25.16 7.98
C LEU A 393 12.50 -25.75 8.02
N TYR A 394 13.51 -24.99 7.58
CA TYR A 394 14.91 -25.42 7.69
C TYR A 394 15.32 -25.69 9.15
N GLN A 395 14.92 -24.81 10.08
CA GLN A 395 15.22 -25.02 11.51
C GLN A 395 14.41 -26.15 12.14
N VAL A 396 13.15 -26.36 11.71
CA VAL A 396 12.37 -27.53 12.11
C VAL A 396 13.09 -28.82 11.68
N CYS A 397 13.66 -28.89 10.47
CA CYS A 397 14.44 -30.07 10.05
C CYS A 397 15.63 -30.35 10.98
N LEU A 398 16.37 -29.31 11.38
CA LEU A 398 17.50 -29.45 12.30
C LEU A 398 17.04 -29.95 13.67
N LEU A 399 15.97 -29.38 14.21
CA LEU A 399 15.42 -29.77 15.51
C LEU A 399 14.81 -31.17 15.48
N VAL A 400 14.16 -31.57 14.38
CA VAL A 400 13.64 -32.94 14.17
C VAL A 400 14.78 -33.95 14.18
N LYS A 401 15.89 -33.64 13.49
CA LYS A 401 17.10 -34.47 13.50
C LYS A 401 17.71 -34.57 14.90
N ASP A 402 17.81 -33.46 15.61
CA ASP A 402 18.34 -33.43 16.98
C ASP A 402 17.43 -34.19 17.96
N CYS A 403 16.11 -34.04 17.83
CA CYS A 403 15.10 -34.76 18.59
C CYS A 403 15.23 -36.29 18.40
N ALA A 404 15.29 -36.74 17.14
CA ALA A 404 15.48 -38.15 16.80
C ALA A 404 16.84 -38.71 17.26
N SER A 405 17.91 -37.92 17.19
CA SER A 405 19.26 -38.36 17.60
C SER A 405 19.46 -38.44 19.12
N THR A 406 18.76 -37.60 19.88
CA THR A 406 18.82 -37.56 21.36
C THR A 406 17.79 -38.48 22.02
N ASN A 407 17.02 -39.23 21.22
CA ASN A 407 15.90 -40.08 21.64
C ASN A 407 14.84 -39.34 22.49
N SER A 408 14.76 -38.01 22.31
CA SER A 408 13.71 -37.18 22.86
C SER A 408 12.46 -37.35 22.00
N LYS A 409 11.29 -37.55 22.60
CA LYS A 409 10.02 -37.70 21.87
C LYS A 409 9.15 -36.49 22.05
N LEU A 410 8.34 -36.19 21.03
CA LEU A 410 7.28 -35.20 21.15
C LEU A 410 6.22 -35.73 22.12
N SER A 411 5.74 -34.88 23.01
CA SER A 411 4.50 -35.16 23.74
C SER A 411 3.30 -35.15 22.79
N ILE A 412 2.15 -35.66 23.24
CA ILE A 412 0.94 -35.78 22.43
C ILE A 412 0.54 -34.44 21.79
N LEU A 413 0.58 -33.34 22.57
CA LEU A 413 0.21 -32.01 22.09
C LEU A 413 1.24 -31.43 21.10
N GLU A 414 2.53 -31.69 21.32
CA GLU A 414 3.61 -31.26 20.44
C GLU A 414 3.55 -32.01 19.10
N ALA A 415 3.25 -33.32 19.15
CA ALA A 415 3.03 -34.16 17.98
C ALA A 415 1.81 -33.71 17.16
N GLU A 416 0.71 -33.36 17.81
CA GLU A 416 -0.48 -32.80 17.13
C GLU A 416 -0.17 -31.47 16.45
N THR A 417 0.58 -30.59 17.11
CA THR A 417 0.97 -29.29 16.57
C THR A 417 1.88 -29.44 15.35
N PHE A 418 2.88 -30.33 15.44
CA PHE A 418 3.77 -30.66 14.33
C PHE A 418 3.00 -31.28 13.15
N PHE A 419 2.07 -32.18 13.44
CA PHE A 419 1.23 -32.83 12.43
C PHE A 419 0.32 -31.83 11.70
N LEU A 420 -0.28 -30.88 12.44
CA LEU A 420 -1.12 -29.83 11.85
C LEU A 420 -0.31 -28.93 10.90
N MET A 421 0.92 -28.58 11.29
CA MET A 421 1.84 -27.84 10.43
C MET A 421 2.18 -28.64 9.17
N CYS A 422 2.49 -29.94 9.28
CA CYS A 422 2.76 -30.80 8.11
C CYS A 422 1.57 -30.82 7.13
N ARG A 423 0.33 -30.90 7.62
CA ARG A 423 -0.88 -30.84 6.78
C ARG A 423 -1.03 -29.51 6.07
N LEU A 424 -0.77 -28.40 6.77
CA LEU A 424 -0.83 -27.06 6.21
C LEU A 424 0.19 -26.88 5.08
N ILE A 425 1.44 -27.27 5.33
CA ILE A 425 2.53 -27.20 4.34
C ILE A 425 2.26 -28.13 3.16
N PHE A 426 1.77 -29.35 3.38
CA PHE A 426 1.43 -30.27 2.29
C PHE A 426 0.29 -29.76 1.41
N SER A 427 -0.77 -29.19 2.02
CA SER A 427 -1.86 -28.55 1.30
C SER A 427 -1.37 -27.39 0.43
N SER A 428 -0.51 -26.54 1.00
CA SER A 428 0.09 -25.41 0.30
C SER A 428 1.10 -25.84 -0.79
N TRP A 429 1.84 -26.93 -0.57
CA TRP A 429 2.73 -27.50 -1.58
C TRP A 429 1.96 -28.03 -2.79
N ASN A 430 0.80 -28.67 -2.58
CA ASN A 430 -0.04 -29.16 -3.68
C ASN A 430 -0.53 -28.03 -4.60
N THR A 431 -0.67 -26.80 -4.10
CA THR A 431 -1.09 -25.65 -4.90
C THR A 431 0.08 -24.85 -5.48
N SER A 432 1.19 -24.70 -4.73
CA SER A 432 2.27 -23.76 -5.08
C SER A 432 3.57 -24.40 -5.57
N LYS A 433 3.78 -25.69 -5.31
CA LYS A 433 4.98 -26.46 -5.72
C LYS A 433 6.32 -25.78 -5.37
N LEU A 434 6.39 -25.13 -4.20
CA LEU A 434 7.62 -24.49 -3.71
C LEU A 434 8.68 -25.52 -3.31
N ALA A 435 9.90 -25.36 -3.82
CA ALA A 435 11.03 -26.26 -3.57
C ALA A 435 11.42 -26.41 -2.09
N ALA A 436 11.22 -25.36 -1.27
CA ALA A 436 11.50 -25.40 0.15
C ALA A 436 10.63 -26.42 0.91
N PHE A 437 9.38 -26.64 0.47
CA PHE A 437 8.46 -27.59 1.09
C PHE A 437 8.81 -29.03 0.74
N GLU A 438 9.26 -29.25 -0.49
CA GLU A 438 9.75 -30.55 -0.95
C GLU A 438 11.03 -30.98 -0.21
N LEU A 439 11.98 -30.04 -0.05
CA LEU A 439 13.19 -30.28 0.73
C LEU A 439 12.88 -30.58 2.20
N PHE A 440 11.89 -29.90 2.79
CA PHE A 440 11.42 -30.17 4.14
C PHE A 440 10.91 -31.61 4.29
N PHE A 441 9.97 -32.05 3.45
CA PHE A 441 9.43 -33.42 3.51
C PHE A 441 10.48 -34.49 3.23
N THR A 442 11.43 -34.21 2.35
CA THR A 442 12.55 -35.12 2.05
C THR A 442 13.44 -35.31 3.28
N GLU A 443 13.71 -34.25 4.02
CA GLU A 443 14.66 -34.28 5.14
C GLU A 443 14.04 -34.85 6.43
N ILE A 444 12.78 -34.51 6.74
CA ILE A 444 12.13 -35.04 7.96
C ILE A 444 11.85 -36.55 7.87
N ARG A 445 11.65 -37.08 6.66
CA ARG A 445 11.31 -38.50 6.42
C ARG A 445 12.26 -39.46 7.14
N ARG A 446 13.56 -39.15 7.12
CA ARG A 446 14.62 -39.98 7.73
C ARG A 446 14.55 -40.07 9.25
N HIS A 447 13.73 -39.22 9.88
CA HIS A 447 13.69 -39.01 11.31
C HIS A 447 12.29 -39.18 11.92
N LEU A 448 11.26 -39.47 11.11
CA LEU A 448 9.86 -39.55 11.56
C LEU A 448 9.61 -40.61 12.64
N GLU A 449 10.22 -41.80 12.52
CA GLU A 449 10.07 -42.88 13.49
C GLU A 449 10.63 -42.52 14.88
N GLY A 450 11.58 -41.58 14.93
CA GLY A 450 12.20 -41.09 16.16
C GLY A 450 11.39 -40.05 16.93
N LEU A 451 10.33 -39.48 16.34
CA LEU A 451 9.61 -38.34 16.91
C LEU A 451 8.51 -38.72 17.91
N GLY A 452 8.10 -40.00 17.97
CA GLY A 452 7.04 -40.46 18.88
C GLY A 452 5.61 -40.08 18.43
N LEU A 453 5.39 -39.93 17.13
CA LEU A 453 4.05 -39.72 16.54
C LEU A 453 3.15 -40.96 16.76
N SER A 454 1.83 -40.75 16.80
CA SER A 454 0.89 -41.88 16.78
C SER A 454 0.98 -42.64 15.45
N THR A 455 0.62 -43.93 15.44
CA THR A 455 0.66 -44.76 14.21
C THR A 455 -0.09 -44.10 13.04
N GLN A 456 -1.26 -43.51 13.33
CA GLN A 456 -2.07 -42.81 12.35
C GLN A 456 -1.41 -41.52 11.83
N GLN A 457 -0.76 -40.75 12.70
CA GLN A 457 -0.03 -39.53 12.30
C GLN A 457 1.21 -39.88 11.46
N LEU A 458 1.93 -40.93 11.86
CA LEU A 458 3.13 -41.40 11.17
C LEU A 458 2.81 -41.86 9.74
N GLU A 459 1.78 -42.70 9.57
CA GLU A 459 1.34 -43.16 8.25
C GLU A 459 0.95 -42.00 7.32
N GLN A 460 0.26 -40.99 7.86
CA GLN A 460 -0.18 -39.83 7.06
C GLN A 460 1.00 -38.92 6.67
N VAL A 461 1.94 -38.66 7.59
CA VAL A 461 3.12 -37.84 7.27
C VAL A 461 4.07 -38.58 6.33
N ASP A 462 4.23 -39.90 6.47
CA ASP A 462 5.03 -40.70 5.53
C ASP A 462 4.40 -40.70 4.12
N ALA A 463 3.07 -40.81 4.01
CA ALA A 463 2.37 -40.67 2.73
C ALA A 463 2.60 -39.28 2.07
N MET A 464 2.60 -38.20 2.86
CA MET A 464 2.94 -36.85 2.38
C MET A 464 4.39 -36.79 1.88
N CYS A 465 5.33 -37.38 2.62
CA CYS A 465 6.74 -37.43 2.24
C CYS A 465 6.97 -38.24 0.95
N ASN A 466 6.27 -39.37 0.78
CA ASN A 466 6.34 -40.18 -0.43
C ASN A 466 5.82 -39.41 -1.65
N THR A 467 4.70 -38.71 -1.51
CA THR A 467 4.12 -37.90 -2.60
C THR A 467 5.04 -36.75 -3.00
N ALA A 468 5.69 -36.10 -2.03
CA ALA A 468 6.68 -35.06 -2.28
C ALA A 468 7.91 -35.59 -3.02
N ALA A 469 8.45 -36.74 -2.60
CA ALA A 469 9.64 -37.34 -3.21
C ALA A 469 9.42 -37.90 -4.63
N THR A 470 8.19 -38.32 -4.98
CA THR A 470 7.88 -38.79 -6.34
C THR A 470 7.71 -37.67 -7.36
N SER A 471 7.59 -36.41 -6.93
CA SER A 471 7.43 -35.25 -7.81
C SER A 471 8.77 -34.66 -8.30
N SER A 472 9.90 -35.09 -7.72
CA SER A 472 11.28 -34.66 -8.09
C SER A 472 11.96 -35.57 -9.12
N ALA A 473 11.39 -36.74 -9.40
CA ALA A 473 11.86 -37.68 -10.41
C ALA A 473 11.07 -37.49 -11.71
#